data_AF-A0A3P7HW09-F1
#
_entry.id   AF-A0A3P7HW09-F1
#
_cell.length_a   1.000
_cell.length_b   1.000
_cell.length_c   1.000
_cell.angle_alpha   90.00
_cell.angle_beta   90.00
_cell.angle_gamma   90.00
#
_symmetry.space_group_name_H-M   'P 1'
#
loop_
_entity.id
_entity.type
_entity.pdbx_description
1 polymer ?
#
loop_
_entity_poly.entity_id
_entity_poly.type
_entity_poly.pdbx_seq_one_letter_code
_entity_poly.pdbx_strand_id
1 'polypeptide(L)'
;IIQHDAESSNQTEYTRRKTDDLRKRHAIQSRQQPRELKLKEAQIRKQFRQAVKTQTRQFKLYQTQLMQAAPKEEHKEIATQLKEKQKHRIALLTSQYEYQIESMVHEKTGKLESWQEEEARQLNERLAKELDQLKEYQAKQRIQLENTIDKVRITVMLAFMNL
;
A
#
# COMPACT_ATOMS: atom_id res chain seq x y z
N ILE A 1 41.69 -13.20 2.78
CA ILE A 1 40.69 -14.29 2.87
C ILE A 1 39.81 -14.08 4.10
N ILE A 2 40.35 -14.12 5.33
CA ILE A 2 39.57 -13.87 6.58
C ILE A 2 38.80 -12.53 6.56
N GLN A 3 39.39 -11.46 6.01
CA GLN A 3 38.72 -10.16 5.88
C GLN A 3 37.51 -10.19 4.91
N HIS A 4 37.63 -10.91 3.78
CA HIS A 4 36.55 -11.03 2.79
C HIS A 4 35.37 -11.84 3.34
N ASP A 5 35.66 -12.85 4.14
CA ASP A 5 34.63 -13.66 4.81
C ASP A 5 33.84 -12.84 5.84
N ALA A 6 34.54 -12.00 6.62
CA ALA A 6 33.93 -11.09 7.58
C ALA A 6 33.05 -10.02 6.91
N GLU A 7 33.53 -9.38 5.84
CA GLU A 7 32.77 -8.41 5.06
C GLU A 7 31.50 -9.03 4.45
N SER A 8 31.60 -10.24 3.90
CA SER A 8 30.46 -10.96 3.30
C SER A 8 29.43 -11.37 4.35
N SER A 9 29.89 -11.81 5.52
CA SER A 9 29.03 -12.12 6.67
C SER A 9 28.27 -10.88 7.14
N ASN A 10 28.98 -9.76 7.29
CA ASN A 10 28.39 -8.47 7.66
C ASN A 10 27.33 -8.00 6.65
N GLN A 11 27.61 -8.13 5.34
CA GLN A 11 26.66 -7.74 4.31
C GLN A 11 25.40 -8.62 4.32
N THR A 12 25.56 -9.91 4.61
CA THR A 12 24.44 -10.86 4.74
C THR A 12 23.56 -10.49 5.95
N GLU A 13 24.18 -10.21 7.09
CA GLU A 13 23.43 -9.81 8.29
C GLU A 13 22.74 -8.46 8.11
N TYR A 14 23.41 -7.49 7.51
CA TYR A 14 22.84 -6.19 7.18
C TYR A 14 21.61 -6.34 6.27
N THR A 15 21.73 -7.12 5.20
CA THR A 15 20.63 -7.44 4.27
C THR A 15 19.44 -8.06 5.00
N ARG A 16 19.71 -9.03 5.88
CA ARG A 16 18.67 -9.66 6.70
C ARG A 16 17.98 -8.65 7.63
N ARG A 17 18.74 -7.83 8.35
CA ARG A 17 18.18 -6.81 9.25
C ARG A 17 17.28 -5.83 8.50
N LYS A 18 17.72 -5.33 7.34
CA LYS A 18 16.94 -4.40 6.51
C LYS A 18 15.65 -5.01 5.98
N THR A 19 15.71 -6.25 5.52
CA THR A 19 14.51 -6.96 5.02
C THR A 19 13.54 -7.30 6.16
N ASP A 20 14.03 -7.70 7.34
CA ASP A 20 13.21 -7.95 8.52
C ASP A 20 12.55 -6.67 9.04
N ASP A 21 13.26 -5.55 9.08
CA ASP A 21 12.71 -4.26 9.49
C ASP A 21 11.64 -3.75 8.51
N LEU A 22 11.85 -3.93 7.20
CA LEU A 22 10.83 -3.64 6.19
C LEU A 22 9.57 -4.48 6.42
N ARG A 23 9.72 -5.79 6.58
CA ARG A 23 8.60 -6.72 6.84
C ARG A 23 7.82 -6.35 8.09
N LYS A 24 8.52 -5.98 9.18
CA LYS A 24 7.88 -5.52 10.43
C LYS A 24 7.05 -4.26 10.19
N ARG A 25 7.60 -3.26 9.49
CA ARG A 25 6.87 -2.02 9.16
C ARG A 25 5.63 -2.32 8.32
N HIS A 26 5.76 -3.11 7.26
CA HIS A 26 4.63 -3.51 6.41
C HIS A 26 3.54 -4.23 7.21
N ALA A 27 3.93 -5.20 8.05
CA ALA A 27 2.98 -5.91 8.90
C ALA A 27 2.23 -4.98 9.87
N ILE A 28 2.89 -3.97 10.43
CA ILE A 28 2.24 -2.97 11.29
C ILE A 28 1.22 -2.15 10.48
N GLN A 29 1.58 -1.66 9.30
CA GLN A 29 0.67 -0.90 8.44
C GLN A 29 -0.56 -1.72 8.05
N SER A 30 -0.37 -2.96 7.60
CA SER A 30 -1.47 -3.85 7.21
C SER A 30 -2.36 -4.23 8.40
N ARG A 31 -1.81 -4.30 9.62
CA ARG A 31 -2.59 -4.48 10.85
C ARG A 31 -3.41 -3.23 11.23
N GLN A 32 -2.90 -2.04 10.94
CA GLN A 32 -3.58 -0.78 11.25
C GLN A 32 -4.68 -0.44 10.21
N GLN A 33 -4.47 -0.82 8.95
CA GLN A 33 -5.37 -0.48 7.84
C GLN A 33 -6.85 -0.82 8.09
N PRO A 34 -7.25 -2.00 8.61
CA PRO A 34 -8.66 -2.29 8.88
C PRO A 34 -9.33 -1.29 9.83
N ARG A 35 -8.58 -0.76 10.80
CA ARG A 35 -9.10 0.25 11.74
C ARG A 35 -9.36 1.58 11.04
N GLU A 36 -8.44 2.02 10.19
CA GLU A 36 -8.58 3.26 9.43
C GLU A 36 -9.71 3.19 8.41
N LEU A 37 -9.85 2.06 7.72
CA LEU A 37 -10.94 1.80 6.78
C LEU A 37 -12.30 1.85 7.50
N LYS A 38 -12.42 1.18 8.65
CA LYS A 38 -13.65 1.24 9.48
C LYS A 38 -14.00 2.66 9.89
N LEU A 39 -13.02 3.50 10.22
CA LEU A 39 -13.27 4.90 10.57
C LEU A 39 -13.84 5.69 9.40
N LYS A 40 -13.27 5.53 8.20
CA LYS A 40 -13.76 6.16 6.97
C LYS A 40 -15.13 5.65 6.57
N GLU A 41 -15.36 4.35 6.66
CA GLU A 41 -16.65 3.73 6.42
C GLU A 41 -17.73 4.30 7.36
N ALA A 42 -17.42 4.46 8.64
CA ALA A 42 -18.33 5.07 9.61
C ALA A 42 -18.69 6.53 9.25
N GLN A 43 -17.75 7.29 8.69
CA GLN A 43 -18.00 8.65 8.19
C GLN A 43 -18.95 8.64 6.99
N ILE A 44 -18.72 7.76 6.00
CA ILE A 44 -19.59 7.60 4.82
C ILE A 44 -21.01 7.18 5.27
N ARG A 45 -21.12 6.21 6.18
CA ARG A 45 -22.40 5.78 6.77
C ARG A 45 -23.12 6.91 7.51
N LYS A 46 -22.39 7.81 8.18
CA LYS A 46 -22.97 8.99 8.84
C LYS A 46 -23.57 9.95 7.80
N GLN A 47 -22.84 10.21 6.71
CA GLN A 47 -23.31 11.05 5.60
C GLN A 47 -24.55 10.46 4.94
N PHE A 48 -24.58 9.14 4.69
CA PHE A 48 -25.76 8.45 4.16
C PHE A 48 -26.99 8.63 5.04
N ARG A 49 -26.85 8.38 6.35
CA ARG A 49 -27.97 8.58 7.31
C ARG A 49 -28.50 10.00 7.27
N GLN A 50 -27.63 10.99 7.15
CA GLN A 50 -28.02 12.38 7.03
C GLN A 50 -28.74 12.67 5.70
N ALA A 51 -28.26 12.12 4.58
CA ALA A 51 -28.89 12.26 3.27
C ALA A 51 -30.31 11.65 3.26
N VAL A 52 -30.48 10.43 3.79
CA VAL A 52 -31.79 9.78 3.89
C VAL A 52 -32.75 10.57 4.78
N LYS A 53 -32.26 11.11 5.91
CA LYS A 53 -33.07 11.95 6.80
C LYS A 53 -33.57 13.21 6.08
N THR A 54 -32.69 13.90 5.34
CA THR A 54 -33.04 15.07 4.56
C THR A 54 -34.05 14.73 3.46
N GLN A 55 -33.79 13.67 2.69
CA GLN A 55 -34.68 13.21 1.62
C GLN A 55 -36.07 12.84 2.15
N THR A 56 -36.13 12.20 3.34
CA THR A 56 -37.39 11.85 4.01
C THR A 56 -38.17 13.09 4.43
N ARG A 57 -37.50 14.12 4.97
CA ARG A 57 -38.14 15.38 5.35
C ARG A 57 -38.69 16.11 4.14
N GLN A 58 -37.89 16.20 3.07
CA GLN A 58 -38.30 16.82 1.80
C GLN A 58 -39.48 16.09 1.18
N PHE A 59 -39.45 14.75 1.19
CA PHE A 59 -40.55 13.93 0.69
C PHE A 59 -41.87 14.20 1.43
N LYS A 60 -41.84 14.21 2.77
CA LYS A 60 -43.03 14.51 3.58
C LYS A 60 -43.61 15.89 3.26
N LEU A 61 -42.75 16.91 3.14
CA LEU A 61 -43.18 18.26 2.81
C LEU A 61 -43.83 18.33 1.42
N TYR A 62 -43.19 17.72 0.41
CA TYR A 62 -43.72 17.67 -0.95
C TYR A 62 -45.04 16.90 -1.02
N GLN A 63 -45.15 15.78 -0.32
CA GLN A 63 -46.38 15.00 -0.21
C GLN A 63 -47.51 15.84 0.38
N THR A 64 -47.26 16.58 1.48
CA THR A 64 -48.28 17.45 2.08
C THR A 64 -48.75 18.53 1.10
N GLN A 65 -47.83 19.21 0.42
CA GLN A 65 -48.16 20.27 -0.54
C GLN A 65 -48.98 19.73 -1.73
N LEU A 66 -48.60 18.57 -2.26
CA LEU A 66 -49.29 17.97 -3.41
C LEU A 66 -50.72 17.50 -3.04
N MET A 67 -50.89 16.93 -1.84
CA MET A 67 -52.21 16.51 -1.35
C MET A 67 -53.15 17.68 -1.07
N GLN A 68 -52.61 18.86 -0.69
CA GLN A 68 -53.41 20.08 -0.50
C GLN A 68 -53.89 20.68 -1.84
N ALA A 69 -53.12 20.49 -2.91
CA ALA A 69 -53.43 21.04 -4.23
C ALA A 69 -54.30 20.09 -5.09
N ALA A 70 -54.26 18.78 -4.84
CA ALA A 70 -54.94 17.78 -5.66
C ALA A 70 -56.39 17.48 -5.20
N PRO A 71 -57.31 17.14 -6.13
CA PRO A 71 -58.63 16.59 -5.81
C PRO A 71 -58.55 15.31 -4.98
N LYS A 72 -59.53 15.06 -4.10
CA LYS A 72 -59.51 13.92 -3.16
C LYS A 72 -59.51 12.57 -3.87
N GLU A 73 -60.14 12.50 -5.03
CA GLU A 73 -60.25 11.31 -5.87
C GLU A 73 -58.86 10.83 -6.35
N GLU A 74 -57.92 11.76 -6.55
CA GLU A 74 -56.56 11.48 -7.02
C GLU A 74 -55.59 11.13 -5.88
N HIS A 75 -55.94 11.40 -4.62
CA HIS A 75 -55.03 11.27 -3.47
C HIS A 75 -54.43 9.87 -3.33
N LYS A 76 -55.22 8.82 -3.58
CA LYS A 76 -54.76 7.43 -3.48
C LYS A 76 -53.69 7.10 -4.53
N GLU A 77 -53.91 7.52 -5.77
CA GLU A 77 -52.97 7.30 -6.85
C GLU A 77 -51.68 8.09 -6.60
N ILE A 78 -51.80 9.37 -6.28
CA ILE A 78 -50.64 10.24 -6.00
C ILE A 78 -49.81 9.68 -4.83
N ALA A 79 -50.45 9.26 -3.74
CA ALA A 79 -49.73 8.68 -2.59
C ALA A 79 -48.94 7.41 -2.98
N THR A 80 -49.52 6.57 -3.85
CA THR A 80 -48.87 5.35 -4.33
C THR A 80 -47.65 5.68 -5.20
N GLN A 81 -47.82 6.58 -6.18
CA GLN A 81 -46.73 7.02 -7.05
C GLN A 81 -45.59 7.68 -6.26
N LEU A 82 -45.92 8.54 -5.30
CA LEU A 82 -44.95 9.21 -4.44
C LEU A 82 -44.15 8.21 -3.60
N LYS A 83 -44.81 7.21 -3.00
CA LYS A 83 -44.14 6.18 -2.21
C LYS A 83 -43.16 5.36 -3.05
N GLU A 84 -43.53 4.99 -4.27
CA GLU A 84 -42.61 4.28 -5.17
C GLU A 84 -41.44 5.15 -5.62
N LYS A 85 -41.67 6.42 -5.94
CA LYS A 85 -40.57 7.37 -6.22
C LYS A 85 -39.62 7.50 -5.02
N GLN A 86 -40.15 7.56 -3.80
CA GLN A 86 -39.34 7.61 -2.58
C GLN A 86 -38.50 6.34 -2.41
N LYS A 87 -39.13 5.17 -2.57
CA LYS A 87 -38.45 3.87 -2.46
C LYS A 87 -37.33 3.74 -3.49
N HIS A 88 -37.59 4.10 -4.74
CA HIS A 88 -36.58 4.11 -5.80
C HIS A 88 -35.44 5.09 -5.48
N ARG A 89 -35.75 6.29 -4.99
CA ARG A 89 -34.73 7.28 -4.60
C ARG A 89 -33.86 6.80 -3.44
N ILE A 90 -34.44 6.16 -2.43
CA ILE A 90 -33.68 5.59 -1.30
C ILE A 90 -32.81 4.44 -1.78
N ALA A 91 -33.33 3.54 -2.62
CA ALA A 91 -32.56 2.45 -3.18
C ALA A 91 -31.33 2.95 -3.97
N LEU A 92 -31.51 3.98 -4.81
CA LEU A 92 -30.42 4.61 -5.53
C LEU A 92 -29.36 5.20 -4.59
N LEU A 93 -29.79 5.92 -3.53
CA LEU A 93 -28.85 6.44 -2.53
C LEU A 93 -28.09 5.30 -1.86
N THR A 94 -28.76 4.23 -1.43
CA THR A 94 -28.11 3.05 -0.83
C THR A 94 -27.03 2.49 -1.75
N SER A 95 -27.35 2.22 -3.01
CA SER A 95 -26.37 1.68 -3.98
C SER A 95 -25.19 2.63 -4.22
N GLN A 96 -25.43 3.94 -4.26
CA GLN A 96 -24.34 4.93 -4.36
C GLN A 96 -23.40 4.88 -3.16
N TYR A 97 -23.92 4.75 -1.95
CA TYR A 97 -23.10 4.70 -0.74
C TYR A 97 -22.40 3.35 -0.55
N GLU A 98 -23.02 2.24 -0.94
CA GLU A 98 -22.38 0.92 -0.99
C GLU A 98 -21.18 0.96 -1.95
N TYR A 99 -21.40 1.47 -3.17
CA TYR A 99 -20.33 1.66 -4.15
C TYR A 99 -19.21 2.56 -3.62
N GLN A 100 -19.53 3.67 -2.95
CA GLN A 100 -18.52 4.55 -2.36
C GLN A 100 -17.66 3.85 -1.29
N ILE A 101 -18.27 3.01 -0.45
CA ILE A 101 -17.54 2.23 0.55
C ILE A 101 -16.64 1.21 -0.14
N GLU A 102 -17.19 0.43 -1.06
CA GLU A 102 -16.45 -0.60 -1.80
C GLU A 102 -15.28 -0.01 -2.58
N SER A 103 -15.53 1.04 -3.35
CA SER A 103 -14.51 1.77 -4.12
C SER A 103 -13.42 2.32 -3.20
N MET A 104 -13.79 2.95 -2.08
CA MET A 104 -12.82 3.48 -1.11
C MET A 104 -11.96 2.37 -0.50
N VAL A 105 -12.56 1.25 -0.08
CA VAL A 105 -11.82 0.12 0.48
C VAL A 105 -10.87 -0.46 -0.57
N HIS A 106 -11.38 -0.75 -1.76
CA HIS A 106 -10.59 -1.31 -2.86
C HIS A 106 -9.39 -0.41 -3.22
N GLU A 107 -9.62 0.89 -3.40
CA GLU A 107 -8.57 1.86 -3.73
C GLU A 107 -7.51 1.93 -2.63
N LYS A 108 -7.92 1.99 -1.35
CA LYS A 108 -6.97 2.13 -0.24
C LYS A 108 -6.19 0.85 0.04
N THR A 109 -6.80 -0.31 -0.16
CA THR A 109 -6.11 -1.61 -0.07
C THR A 109 -5.08 -1.73 -1.19
N GLY A 110 -5.50 -1.55 -2.45
CA GLY A 110 -4.60 -1.66 -3.60
C GLY A 110 -3.45 -0.64 -3.56
N LYS A 111 -3.69 0.59 -3.09
CA LYS A 111 -2.62 1.58 -2.90
C LYS A 111 -1.59 1.17 -1.86
N LEU A 112 -2.01 0.56 -0.75
CA LEU A 112 -1.07 0.10 0.27
C LEU A 112 -0.23 -1.07 -0.26
N GLU A 113 -0.87 -2.04 -0.90
CA GLU A 113 -0.20 -3.22 -1.47
C GLU A 113 0.81 -2.81 -2.53
N SER A 114 0.41 -1.97 -3.50
CA SER A 114 1.30 -1.47 -4.55
C SER A 114 2.48 -0.68 -3.98
N TRP A 115 2.25 0.15 -2.95
CA TRP A 115 3.32 0.89 -2.29
C TRP A 115 4.29 -0.03 -1.53
N GLN A 116 3.79 -1.05 -0.82
CA GLN A 116 4.62 -2.02 -0.12
C GLN A 116 5.46 -2.86 -1.10
N GLU A 117 4.87 -3.28 -2.20
CA GLU A 117 5.56 -4.01 -3.28
C GLU A 117 6.69 -3.18 -3.88
N GLU A 118 6.41 -1.91 -4.22
CA GLU A 118 7.41 -0.98 -4.75
C GLU A 118 8.56 -0.74 -3.76
N GLU A 119 8.25 -0.49 -2.48
CA GLU A 119 9.27 -0.29 -1.45
C GLU A 119 10.15 -1.53 -1.26
N ALA A 120 9.55 -2.73 -1.30
CA ALA A 120 10.28 -3.99 -1.22
C ALA A 120 11.18 -4.20 -2.45
N ARG A 121 10.69 -3.92 -3.65
CA ARG A 121 11.48 -3.98 -4.89
C ARG A 121 12.70 -3.07 -4.80
N GLN A 122 12.49 -1.80 -4.44
CA GLN A 122 13.58 -0.82 -4.33
C GLN A 122 14.61 -1.21 -3.28
N LEU A 123 14.18 -1.76 -2.14
CA LEU A 123 15.12 -2.24 -1.13
C LEU A 123 15.95 -3.41 -1.65
N ASN A 124 15.32 -4.39 -2.31
CA ASN A 124 16.00 -5.55 -2.86
C ASN A 124 17.01 -5.16 -3.95
N GLU A 125 16.62 -4.27 -4.87
CA GLU A 125 17.52 -3.75 -5.91
C GLU A 125 18.74 -3.04 -5.31
N ARG A 126 18.53 -2.22 -4.27
CA ARG A 126 19.62 -1.53 -3.57
C ARG A 126 20.57 -2.52 -2.90
N LEU A 127 20.04 -3.49 -2.15
CA LEU A 127 20.84 -4.49 -1.44
C LEU A 127 21.62 -5.39 -2.41
N ALA A 128 21.02 -5.76 -3.54
CA ALA A 128 21.68 -6.50 -4.60
C ALA A 128 22.86 -5.71 -5.19
N LYS A 129 22.64 -4.43 -5.50
CA LYS A 129 23.69 -3.54 -6.00
C LYS A 129 24.85 -3.38 -5.01
N GLU A 130 24.56 -3.20 -3.72
CA GLU A 130 25.58 -3.12 -2.67
C GLU A 130 26.40 -4.42 -2.58
N LEU A 131 25.74 -5.57 -2.69
CA LEU A 131 26.41 -6.88 -2.69
C LEU A 131 27.32 -7.06 -3.91
N ASP A 132 26.87 -6.65 -5.09
CA ASP A 132 27.67 -6.75 -6.31
C ASP A 132 28.89 -5.83 -6.26
N GLN A 133 28.73 -4.61 -5.73
CA GLN A 133 29.85 -3.70 -5.49
C GLN A 133 30.88 -4.28 -4.52
N LEU A 134 30.43 -4.95 -3.45
CA LEU A 134 31.32 -5.63 -2.51
C LEU A 134 32.10 -6.76 -3.20
N LYS A 135 31.42 -7.61 -3.99
CA LYS A 135 32.07 -8.69 -4.74
C LYS A 135 33.11 -8.17 -5.72
N GLU A 136 32.79 -7.11 -6.46
CA GLU A 136 33.73 -6.47 -7.39
C GLU A 136 34.95 -5.92 -6.65
N TYR A 137 34.75 -5.30 -5.49
CA TYR A 137 35.83 -4.78 -4.66
C TYR A 137 36.75 -5.91 -4.15
N GLN A 138 36.18 -6.98 -3.62
CA GLN A 138 36.92 -8.15 -3.16
C GLN A 138 37.70 -8.84 -4.28
N ALA A 139 37.11 -8.95 -5.48
CA ALA A 139 37.77 -9.49 -6.66
C ALA A 139 38.99 -8.64 -7.07
N LYS A 140 38.84 -7.30 -7.10
CA LYS A 140 39.95 -6.37 -7.39
C LYS A 140 41.08 -6.50 -6.36
N GLN A 141 40.75 -6.57 -5.07
CA GLN A 141 41.75 -6.77 -4.02
C GLN A 141 42.49 -8.10 -4.16
N ARG A 142 41.78 -9.19 -4.48
CA ARG A 142 42.41 -10.50 -4.68
C ARG A 142 43.46 -10.46 -5.80
N ILE A 143 43.10 -9.89 -6.95
CA ILE A 143 44.02 -9.74 -8.10
C ILE A 143 45.23 -8.88 -7.73
N GLN A 144 45.05 -7.79 -6.99
CA GLN A 144 46.15 -6.93 -6.54
C GLN A 144 47.11 -7.66 -5.58
N LEU A 145 46.57 -8.47 -4.67
CA LEU A 145 47.37 -9.28 -3.75
C LEU A 145 48.17 -10.35 -4.48
N GLU A 146 47.55 -11.08 -5.42
CA GLU A 146 48.23 -12.08 -6.26
C GLU A 146 49.39 -11.44 -7.05
N ASN A 147 49.14 -10.32 -7.74
CA ASN A 147 50.18 -9.57 -8.45
C ASN A 147 51.33 -9.11 -7.54
N THR A 148 51.03 -8.74 -6.30
CA THR A 148 52.05 -8.31 -5.33
C THR A 148 52.90 -9.49 -4.86
N ILE A 149 52.26 -10.63 -4.56
CA ILE A 149 52.94 -11.87 -4.18
C ILE A 149 53.86 -12.35 -5.31
N ASP A 150 53.40 -12.33 -6.55
CA ASP A 150 54.19 -12.74 -7.71
C ASP A 150 55.41 -11.83 -7.93
N LYS A 151 55.24 -10.51 -7.82
CA LYS A 151 56.37 -9.57 -7.87
C LYS A 151 57.40 -9.86 -6.78
N VAL A 152 56.96 -10.03 -5.53
CA VAL A 152 57.87 -10.34 -4.41
C VAL A 152 58.60 -11.66 -4.66
N ARG A 153 57.89 -12.70 -5.13
CA ARG A 153 58.50 -13.99 -5.49
C ARG A 153 59.60 -13.85 -6.53
N ILE A 154 59.33 -13.12 -7.62
CA ILE A 154 60.32 -12.88 -8.68
C ILE A 154 61.51 -12.10 -8.13
N THR A 155 61.29 -11.04 -7.37
CA THR A 155 62.37 -10.24 -6.76
C THR A 155 63.25 -11.08 -5.84
N VAL A 156 62.64 -11.92 -4.99
CA VAL A 156 63.38 -12.82 -4.09
C VAL A 156 64.17 -13.85 -4.90
N MET A 157 63.58 -14.47 -5.92
CA MET A 157 64.27 -15.44 -6.78
C MET A 157 65.48 -14.82 -7.48
N LEU A 158 65.32 -13.61 -8.05
CA LEU A 158 66.43 -12.88 -8.66
C LEU A 158 67.52 -12.53 -7.65
N ALA A 159 67.16 -12.14 -6.42
CA ALA A 159 68.16 -11.88 -5.38
C ALA A 159 68.96 -13.13 -5.00
N PHE A 160 68.33 -14.31 -4.94
CA PHE A 160 69.01 -15.58 -4.70
C PHE A 160 69.90 -16.04 -5.86
N MET A 161 69.55 -15.73 -7.11
CA MET A 161 70.37 -16.10 -8.28
C MET A 161 71.59 -15.19 -8.51
N ASN A 162 71.64 -14.03 -7.86
CA ASN A 162 72.75 -13.07 -7.94
C ASN A 162 73.70 -13.14 -6.72
N LEU A 163 73.54 -14.16 -5.87
CA LEU A 163 74.38 -14.51 -4.72
C LEU A 163 75.10 -15.84 -5.00
#